data_AF-A0A2R6C0K5-F1
#
_entry.id   AF-A0A2R6C0K5-F1
#
_cell.length_a   1.000
_cell.length_b   1.000
_cell.length_c   1.000
_cell.angle_alpha   90.00
_cell.angle_beta   90.00
_cell.angle_gamma   90.00
#
_symmetry.space_group_name_H-M   'P 1'
#
loop_
_entity.id
_entity.type
_entity.pdbx_description
1 polymer ?
#
loop_
_entity_poly.entity_id
_entity_poly.type
_entity_poly.pdbx_seq_one_letter_code
_entity_poly.pdbx_strand_id
1 'polypeptide(L)'
;MGRVGMVKLKVCELFTSIQGEGELIGTPSHFVRLYGCNLKCVWCDTKYSWIRQERAVEGVDYKYMDIQEIVGSLRMGSPSITPLVTITGGEPLLQQIEELVREAKLLGHNTLVETNGSIKPSKSLLEGVDCWSVSPKLSNSGNKSTQRLDWVMTAKHFYLKFVVTDPKRDLPEVAEICDTYGFPRH
;
A
#
# COMPACT_ATOMS: atom_id res chain seq x y z
N MET A 1 0.18 -31.11 15.83
CA MET A 1 0.77 -29.77 15.60
C MET A 1 0.99 -29.61 14.09
N GLY A 2 0.00 -29.08 13.37
CA GLY A 2 0.13 -28.86 11.94
C GLY A 2 1.10 -27.71 11.67
N ARG A 3 2.04 -27.88 10.73
CA ARG A 3 2.88 -26.79 10.26
C ARG A 3 1.97 -25.74 9.62
N VAL A 4 1.82 -24.58 10.27
CA VAL A 4 1.29 -23.38 9.61
C VAL A 4 2.27 -23.10 8.46
N GLY A 5 1.80 -23.16 7.21
CA GLY A 5 2.63 -22.85 6.06
C GLY A 5 3.13 -21.41 6.18
N MET A 6 4.43 -21.19 5.99
CA MET A 6 5.01 -19.84 6.04
C MET A 6 4.35 -18.96 4.97
N VAL A 7 3.82 -17.80 5.36
CA VAL A 7 3.23 -16.83 4.44
C VAL A 7 4.32 -16.33 3.50
N LYS A 8 4.06 -16.37 2.19
CA LYS A 8 4.93 -15.82 1.16
C LYS A 8 4.23 -14.70 0.41
N LEU A 9 4.97 -13.64 0.13
CA LEU A 9 4.50 -12.49 -0.65
C LEU A 9 5.21 -12.46 -2.00
N LYS A 10 4.52 -12.01 -3.05
CA LYS A 10 5.10 -11.68 -4.33
C LYS A 10 5.67 -10.27 -4.25
N VAL A 11 6.98 -10.18 -4.18
CA VAL A 11 7.73 -8.92 -4.01
C VAL A 11 8.34 -8.50 -5.34
N CYS A 12 8.07 -7.28 -5.77
CA CYS A 12 8.73 -6.64 -6.92
C CYS A 12 10.10 -6.09 -6.52
N GLU A 13 10.11 -5.27 -5.46
CA GLU A 13 11.27 -4.48 -5.08
C GLU A 13 11.35 -4.34 -3.57
N LEU A 14 12.57 -4.38 -3.06
CA LEU A 14 12.92 -4.05 -1.69
C LEU A 14 14.05 -3.01 -1.74
N PHE A 15 13.85 -1.86 -1.10
CA PHE A 15 14.87 -0.81 -1.04
C PHE A 15 14.64 0.10 0.16
N THR A 16 15.65 0.89 0.51
CA THR A 16 15.55 1.92 1.55
C THR A 16 15.70 3.28 0.89
N SER A 17 14.81 4.21 1.18
CA SER A 17 14.83 5.58 0.66
C SER A 17 14.16 6.53 1.65
N ILE A 18 13.85 7.75 1.21
CA ILE A 18 13.04 8.73 1.95
C ILE A 18 11.62 8.70 1.38
N GLN A 19 10.59 8.75 2.23
CA GLN A 19 9.19 8.91 1.79
C GLN A 19 9.05 10.24 1.05
N GLY A 20 8.53 10.19 -0.17
CA GLY A 20 8.42 11.31 -1.10
C GLY A 20 7.05 11.98 -1.12
N GLU A 21 6.02 11.36 -0.51
CA GLU A 21 4.64 11.84 -0.63
C GLU A 21 3.85 11.74 0.68
N GLY A 22 2.79 12.56 0.78
CA GLY A 22 1.84 12.51 1.90
C GLY A 22 2.37 13.08 3.20
N GLU A 23 1.71 12.74 4.31
CA GLU A 23 2.00 13.30 5.64
C GLU A 23 3.37 12.89 6.20
N LEU A 24 3.90 11.75 5.76
CA LEU A 24 5.18 11.20 6.24
C LEU A 24 6.37 11.57 5.32
N ILE A 25 6.19 12.51 4.39
CA ILE A 25 7.25 13.00 3.51
C ILE A 25 8.51 13.39 4.29
N GLY A 26 9.68 13.02 3.78
CA GLY A 26 10.97 13.28 4.43
C GLY A 26 11.40 12.20 5.43
N THR A 27 10.55 11.24 5.77
CA THR A 27 10.88 10.16 6.72
C THR A 27 11.70 9.06 6.04
N PRO A 28 12.86 8.65 6.58
CA PRO A 28 13.58 7.46 6.09
C PRO A 28 12.71 6.20 6.23
N SER A 29 12.59 5.43 5.15
CA SER A 29 11.71 4.28 5.07
C SER A 29 12.34 3.11 4.32
N HIS A 30 12.13 1.92 4.86
CA HIS A 30 12.21 0.69 4.08
C HIS A 30 10.95 0.58 3.21
N PHE A 31 11.10 0.23 1.94
CA PHE A 31 10.00 0.05 1.00
C PHE A 31 9.88 -1.41 0.63
N VAL A 32 8.67 -1.95 0.79
CA VAL A 32 8.27 -3.26 0.31
C VAL A 32 7.25 -3.08 -0.79
N ARG A 33 7.68 -3.18 -2.05
CA ARG A 33 6.79 -3.10 -3.20
C ARG A 33 6.31 -4.49 -3.60
N LEU A 34 5.02 -4.74 -3.45
CA LEU A 34 4.38 -5.99 -3.80
C LEU A 34 3.95 -6.01 -5.28
N TYR A 35 3.74 -7.21 -5.82
CA TYR A 35 3.27 -7.43 -7.19
C TYR A 35 1.76 -7.66 -7.25
N GLY A 36 1.15 -7.18 -8.32
CA GLY A 36 -0.27 -7.30 -8.65
C GLY A 36 -1.06 -6.04 -8.31
N CYS A 37 -2.07 -5.73 -9.13
CA CYS A 37 -3.03 -4.66 -8.87
C CYS A 37 -4.39 -5.05 -9.45
N ASN A 38 -5.47 -4.74 -8.73
CA ASN A 38 -6.83 -4.94 -9.22
C ASN A 38 -7.32 -3.81 -10.14
N LEU A 39 -6.54 -2.74 -10.29
CA LEU A 39 -6.82 -1.59 -11.13
C LEU A 39 -5.75 -1.46 -12.22
N LYS A 40 -6.14 -0.92 -13.38
CA LYS A 40 -5.26 -0.74 -14.55
C LYS A 40 -5.16 0.74 -14.93
N CYS A 41 -4.71 1.57 -13.99
CA CYS A 41 -4.71 3.03 -14.16
C CYS A 41 -3.87 3.46 -15.38
N VAL A 42 -4.45 4.28 -16.26
CA VAL A 42 -3.81 4.69 -17.53
C VAL A 42 -2.50 5.46 -17.31
N TRP A 43 -2.44 6.25 -16.22
CA TRP A 43 -1.31 7.08 -15.82
C TRP A 43 -0.42 6.45 -14.73
N CYS A 44 -0.58 5.15 -14.43
CA CYS A 44 0.26 4.50 -13.41
C CYS A 44 1.76 4.62 -13.77
N ASP A 45 2.54 5.10 -12.82
CA ASP A 45 4.00 5.25 -12.87
C ASP A 45 4.71 3.92 -12.57
N THR A 46 4.12 3.06 -11.72
CA THR A 46 4.66 1.73 -11.39
C THR A 46 4.00 0.61 -12.18
N LYS A 47 3.76 0.79 -13.49
CA LYS A 47 3.10 -0.23 -14.34
C LYS A 47 3.77 -1.60 -14.24
N TYR A 48 5.09 -1.65 -14.07
CA TYR A 48 5.83 -2.90 -13.94
C TYR A 48 5.35 -3.79 -12.78
N SER A 49 4.71 -3.22 -11.74
CA SER A 49 4.18 -4.01 -10.63
C SER A 49 2.88 -4.75 -10.94
N TRP A 50 2.25 -4.56 -12.12
CA TRP A 50 0.98 -5.23 -12.46
C TRP A 50 0.72 -5.49 -13.95
N ILE A 51 1.46 -4.84 -14.86
CA ILE A 51 1.16 -4.81 -16.30
C ILE A 51 1.11 -6.18 -16.98
N ARG A 52 1.78 -7.18 -16.40
CA ARG A 52 1.83 -8.55 -16.91
C ARG A 52 1.15 -9.56 -15.99
N GLN A 53 0.22 -9.16 -15.13
CA GLN A 53 -0.32 -10.03 -14.08
C GLN A 53 -0.85 -11.39 -14.59
N GLU A 54 -1.40 -11.46 -15.80
CA GLU A 54 -1.88 -12.70 -16.44
C GLU A 54 -0.76 -13.60 -17.02
N ARG A 55 0.45 -13.06 -17.20
CA ARG A 55 1.65 -13.72 -17.76
C ARG A 55 2.90 -13.43 -16.94
N ALA A 56 2.71 -13.26 -15.63
CA ALA A 56 3.76 -12.87 -14.71
C ALA A 56 4.72 -14.04 -14.49
N VAL A 57 6.02 -13.77 -14.53
CA VAL A 57 7.09 -14.76 -14.40
C VAL A 57 7.83 -14.52 -13.10
N GLU A 58 7.85 -15.53 -12.22
CA GLU A 58 8.66 -15.51 -11.01
C GLU A 58 10.16 -15.39 -11.37
N GLY A 59 10.88 -14.55 -10.62
CA GLY A 59 12.28 -14.19 -10.89
C GLY A 59 12.46 -13.04 -11.88
N VAL A 60 11.41 -12.65 -12.62
CA VAL A 60 11.43 -11.52 -13.56
C VAL A 60 10.52 -10.40 -13.06
N ASP A 61 9.24 -10.68 -12.86
CA ASP A 61 8.23 -9.68 -12.47
C ASP A 61 8.11 -9.55 -10.93
N TYR A 62 8.35 -10.66 -10.22
CA TYR A 62 8.32 -10.74 -8.76
C TYR A 62 9.14 -11.92 -8.25
N LYS A 63 9.45 -11.96 -6.95
CA LYS A 63 9.95 -13.14 -6.24
C LYS A 63 8.99 -13.51 -5.12
N TYR A 64 8.74 -14.81 -4.91
CA TYR A 64 8.11 -15.23 -3.66
C TYR A 64 9.13 -15.14 -2.54
N MET A 65 8.83 -14.32 -1.54
CA MET A 65 9.66 -14.16 -0.36
C MET A 65 8.80 -14.39 0.88
N ASP A 66 9.31 -15.18 1.82
CA ASP A 66 8.77 -15.20 3.17
C ASP A 66 9.14 -13.92 3.93
N ILE A 67 8.50 -13.72 5.09
CA ILE A 67 8.66 -12.48 5.86
C ILE A 67 10.10 -12.30 6.35
N GLN A 68 10.80 -13.37 6.70
CA GLN A 68 12.17 -13.30 7.20
C GLN A 68 13.15 -12.96 6.07
N GLU A 69 12.92 -13.48 4.86
CA GLU A 69 13.66 -13.11 3.66
C GLU A 69 13.51 -11.61 3.35
N ILE A 70 12.30 -11.05 3.48
CA ILE A 70 12.02 -9.62 3.28
C ILE A 70 12.78 -8.76 4.31
N VAL A 71 12.59 -9.06 5.59
CA VAL A 71 13.22 -8.34 6.73
C VAL A 71 14.74 -8.39 6.62
N GLY A 72 15.29 -9.57 6.32
CA GLY A 72 16.73 -9.78 6.15
C GLY A 72 17.29 -9.02 4.94
N SER A 73 16.59 -9.01 3.80
CA SER A 73 17.02 -8.32 2.58
C SER A 73 17.08 -6.80 2.76
N LEU A 74 16.12 -6.23 3.49
CA LEU A 74 16.08 -4.81 3.83
C LEU A 74 17.07 -4.43 4.95
N ARG A 75 17.66 -5.43 5.62
CA ARG A 75 18.48 -5.26 6.82
C ARG A 75 17.75 -4.41 7.85
N MET A 76 16.47 -4.72 8.07
CA MET A 76 15.63 -4.05 9.05
C MET A 76 16.22 -4.28 10.44
N GLY A 77 17.07 -3.34 10.85
CA GLY A 77 17.73 -3.31 12.13
C GLY A 77 17.06 -2.29 13.03
N SER A 78 17.87 -1.39 13.60
CA SER A 78 17.38 -0.36 14.52
C SER A 78 16.44 0.64 13.82
N PRO A 79 15.24 0.90 14.37
CA PRO A 79 14.32 1.92 13.87
C PRO A 79 14.86 3.35 14.08
N SER A 80 15.97 3.53 14.80
CA SER A 80 16.59 4.84 15.02
C SER A 80 17.15 5.49 13.74
N ILE A 81 17.42 4.71 12.70
CA ILE A 81 17.96 5.20 11.41
C ILE A 81 16.84 5.24 10.37
N THR A 82 16.11 4.14 10.25
CA THR A 82 15.00 3.98 9.32
C THR A 82 13.76 3.62 10.14
N PRO A 83 12.96 4.59 10.61
CA PRO A 83 11.86 4.31 11.53
C PRO A 83 10.61 3.75 10.85
N LEU A 84 10.52 3.83 9.52
CA LEU A 84 9.31 3.51 8.77
C LEU A 84 9.51 2.29 7.86
N VAL A 85 8.48 1.46 7.77
CA VAL A 85 8.32 0.44 6.74
C VAL A 85 7.08 0.79 5.93
N THR A 86 7.29 1.15 4.67
CA THR A 86 6.24 1.47 3.71
C THR A 86 5.95 0.23 2.85
N ILE A 87 4.74 -0.32 2.99
CA ILE A 87 4.25 -1.47 2.23
C ILE A 87 3.32 -0.93 1.12
N THR A 88 3.65 -1.22 -0.13
CA THR A 88 3.03 -0.60 -1.31
C THR A 88 2.99 -1.58 -2.50
N GLY A 89 2.47 -1.15 -3.65
CA GLY A 89 2.67 -1.75 -4.97
C GLY A 89 1.88 -3.03 -5.28
N GLY A 90 1.53 -3.29 -6.55
CA GLY A 90 0.45 -2.49 -7.10
C GLY A 90 -0.60 -2.23 -6.01
N GLU A 91 -1.52 -3.15 -5.77
CA GLU A 91 -2.39 -3.11 -4.58
C GLU A 91 -1.91 -4.10 -3.51
N PRO A 92 -1.31 -3.63 -2.39
CA PRO A 92 -0.76 -4.53 -1.38
C PRO A 92 -1.81 -5.39 -0.69
N LEU A 93 -3.06 -4.91 -0.58
CA LEU A 93 -4.16 -5.67 0.04
C LEU A 93 -4.67 -6.84 -0.82
N LEU A 94 -4.07 -7.09 -1.99
CA LEU A 94 -4.25 -8.36 -2.71
C LEU A 94 -3.51 -9.53 -2.07
N GLN A 95 -2.63 -9.27 -1.10
CA GLN A 95 -1.82 -10.28 -0.43
C GLN A 95 -1.98 -10.18 1.10
N GLN A 96 -1.65 -11.27 1.82
CA GLN A 96 -1.78 -11.35 3.28
C GLN A 96 -0.58 -10.71 3.98
N ILE A 97 -0.60 -9.38 4.13
CA ILE A 97 0.51 -8.58 4.67
C ILE A 97 0.56 -8.51 6.20
N GLU A 98 -0.38 -9.15 6.91
CA GLU A 98 -0.49 -9.11 8.38
C GLU A 98 0.80 -9.51 9.09
N GLU A 99 1.45 -10.58 8.63
CA GLU A 99 2.70 -11.06 9.25
C GLU A 99 3.85 -10.08 9.03
N LEU A 100 3.92 -9.42 7.87
CA LEU A 100 4.93 -8.40 7.59
C LEU A 100 4.77 -7.18 8.50
N VAL A 101 3.53 -6.70 8.66
CA VAL A 101 3.22 -5.60 9.59
C VAL A 101 3.58 -6.00 11.02
N ARG A 102 3.22 -7.21 11.44
CA ARG A 102 3.54 -7.70 12.79
C ARG A 102 5.05 -7.76 13.02
N GLU A 103 5.82 -8.31 12.08
CA GLU A 103 7.28 -8.41 12.21
C GLU A 103 7.96 -7.03 12.21
N ALA A 104 7.52 -6.10 11.36
CA ALA A 104 8.03 -4.72 11.39
C ALA A 104 7.83 -4.07 12.77
N LYS A 105 6.66 -4.24 13.37
CA LYS A 105 6.35 -3.71 14.71
C LYS A 105 7.15 -4.38 15.82
N LEU A 106 7.36 -5.69 15.75
CA LEU A 106 8.22 -6.39 16.71
C LEU A 106 9.66 -5.87 16.68
N LEU A 107 10.12 -5.43 15.51
CA LEU A 107 11.42 -4.78 15.32
C LEU A 107 11.40 -3.29 15.67
N GLY A 108 10.27 -2.75 16.12
CA GLY A 108 10.12 -1.37 16.58
C GLY A 108 9.91 -0.34 15.47
N HIS A 109 9.62 -0.77 14.24
CA HIS A 109 9.33 0.13 13.12
C HIS A 109 7.85 0.51 13.09
N ASN A 110 7.58 1.76 12.71
CA ASN A 110 6.24 2.17 12.31
C ASN A 110 5.92 1.64 10.91
N THR A 111 4.63 1.46 10.63
CA THR A 111 4.16 0.93 9.35
C THR A 111 3.26 1.93 8.63
N LEU A 112 3.57 2.13 7.34
CA LEU A 112 2.72 2.84 6.39
C LEU A 112 2.25 1.85 5.32
N VAL A 113 0.93 1.79 5.09
CA VAL A 113 0.38 1.04 3.96
C VAL A 113 -0.18 1.99 2.92
N GLU A 114 0.33 1.90 1.69
CA GLU A 114 -0.15 2.66 0.54
C GLU A 114 -1.10 1.80 -0.30
N THR A 115 -2.38 2.16 -0.34
CA THR A 115 -3.43 1.36 -1.00
C THR A 115 -4.32 2.24 -1.88
N ASN A 116 -4.92 1.63 -2.92
CA ASN A 116 -5.96 2.28 -3.71
C ASN A 116 -7.32 2.33 -2.99
N GLY A 117 -7.44 1.69 -1.82
CA GLY A 117 -8.61 1.75 -0.95
C GLY A 117 -9.74 0.78 -1.28
N SER A 118 -9.68 0.09 -2.43
CA SER A 118 -10.78 -0.74 -2.94
C SER A 118 -10.99 -2.05 -2.18
N ILE A 119 -10.02 -2.49 -1.38
CA ILE A 119 -10.07 -3.71 -0.58
C ILE A 119 -10.16 -3.32 0.88
N LYS A 120 -11.17 -3.84 1.60
CA LYS A 120 -11.28 -3.66 3.04
C LYS A 120 -10.27 -4.58 3.75
N PRO A 121 -9.32 -4.04 4.53
CA PRO A 121 -8.38 -4.84 5.32
C PRO A 121 -9.08 -5.62 6.45
N SER A 122 -8.40 -6.66 6.94
CA SER A 122 -8.83 -7.39 8.14
C SER A 122 -8.77 -6.48 9.37
N LYS A 123 -9.56 -6.82 10.41
CA LYS A 123 -9.56 -6.04 11.67
C LYS A 123 -8.17 -5.98 12.31
N SER A 124 -7.46 -7.12 12.33
CA SER A 124 -6.09 -7.18 12.85
C SER A 124 -5.12 -6.31 12.07
N LEU A 125 -5.28 -6.23 10.75
CA LEU A 125 -4.44 -5.37 9.92
C LEU A 125 -4.75 -3.88 10.16
N LEU A 126 -6.03 -3.50 10.29
CA LEU A 126 -6.44 -2.13 10.63
C LEU A 126 -5.85 -1.64 11.95
N GLU A 127 -5.86 -2.51 12.97
CA GLU A 127 -5.29 -2.20 14.29
C GLU A 127 -3.75 -2.24 14.27
N GLY A 128 -3.18 -3.07 13.40
CA GLY A 128 -1.75 -3.25 13.24
C GLY A 128 -1.06 -2.11 12.52
N VAL A 129 -1.65 -1.56 11.46
CA VAL A 129 -1.01 -0.51 10.66
C VAL A 129 -1.04 0.85 11.37
N ASP A 130 0.10 1.55 11.40
CA ASP A 130 0.23 2.82 12.12
C ASP A 130 -0.28 4.02 11.31
N CYS A 131 -0.14 4.00 9.98
CA CYS A 131 -0.68 5.01 9.08
C CYS A 131 -1.15 4.38 7.74
N TRP A 132 -2.30 4.83 7.24
CA TRP A 132 -2.82 4.44 5.94
C TRP A 132 -2.74 5.61 4.95
N SER A 133 -1.97 5.44 3.87
CA SER A 133 -2.01 6.32 2.71
C SER A 133 -3.02 5.77 1.71
N VAL A 134 -4.25 6.27 1.76
CA VAL A 134 -5.31 5.79 0.87
C VAL A 134 -5.39 6.71 -0.34
N SER A 135 -5.24 6.15 -1.54
CA SER A 135 -5.29 6.90 -2.79
C SER A 135 -6.42 6.38 -3.68
N PRO A 136 -7.67 6.82 -3.42
CA PRO A 136 -8.81 6.49 -4.27
C PRO A 136 -8.54 6.92 -5.71
N LYS A 137 -8.86 6.05 -6.67
CA LYS A 137 -8.59 6.28 -8.10
C LYS A 137 -9.82 6.86 -8.79
N LEU A 138 -9.73 8.12 -9.17
CA LEU A 138 -10.80 8.85 -9.86
C LEU A 138 -11.09 8.27 -11.25
N SER A 139 -12.17 8.74 -11.89
CA SER A 139 -12.53 8.40 -13.26
C SER A 139 -11.40 8.67 -14.27
N ASN A 140 -10.56 9.67 -14.00
CA ASN A 140 -9.35 9.98 -14.77
C ASN A 140 -8.34 8.81 -14.87
N SER A 141 -8.45 7.81 -14.00
CA SER A 141 -7.62 6.61 -14.03
C SER A 141 -8.00 5.63 -15.13
N GLY A 142 -9.18 5.80 -15.74
CA GLY A 142 -9.73 4.88 -16.72
C GLY A 142 -10.36 3.62 -16.11
N ASN A 143 -10.43 3.52 -14.78
CA ASN A 143 -11.15 2.45 -14.09
C ASN A 143 -12.61 2.86 -13.86
N LYS A 144 -13.53 1.89 -13.87
CA LYS A 144 -14.90 2.13 -13.40
C LYS A 144 -14.89 2.27 -11.88
N SER A 145 -15.64 3.24 -11.35
CA SER A 145 -15.76 3.40 -9.90
C SER A 145 -16.51 2.20 -9.30
N THR A 146 -15.81 1.42 -8.48
CA THR A 146 -16.32 0.31 -7.67
C THR A 146 -15.86 0.42 -6.22
N GLN A 147 -15.43 1.62 -5.82
CA GLN A 147 -14.76 1.83 -4.55
C GLN A 147 -15.73 1.68 -3.38
N ARG A 148 -15.23 1.09 -2.29
CA ARG A 148 -15.93 0.90 -1.02
C ARG A 148 -15.02 1.35 0.10
N LEU A 149 -15.02 2.66 0.33
CA LEU A 149 -14.07 3.32 1.23
C LEU A 149 -14.58 3.45 2.68
N ASP A 150 -15.73 2.83 3.00
CA ASP A 150 -16.38 2.90 4.33
C ASP A 150 -15.43 2.52 5.49
N TRP A 151 -14.45 1.67 5.21
CA TRP A 151 -13.49 1.21 6.20
C TRP A 151 -12.45 2.27 6.57
N VAL A 152 -12.19 3.25 5.71
CA VAL A 152 -11.09 4.22 5.88
C VAL A 152 -11.30 5.06 7.14
N MET A 153 -12.55 5.48 7.40
CA MET A 153 -12.92 6.20 8.63
C MET A 153 -12.75 5.38 9.91
N THR A 154 -12.56 4.06 9.81
CA THR A 154 -12.30 3.17 10.94
C THR A 154 -10.80 2.95 11.21
N ALA A 155 -9.94 3.41 10.30
CA ALA A 155 -8.50 3.35 10.49
C ALA A 155 -8.07 4.32 11.59
N LYS A 156 -7.10 3.91 12.42
CA LYS A 156 -6.59 4.73 13.53
C LYS A 156 -6.02 6.06 13.04
N HIS A 157 -5.31 6.03 11.92
CA HIS A 157 -4.70 7.20 11.29
C HIS A 157 -4.57 6.95 9.79
N PHE A 158 -5.01 7.92 9.00
CA PHE A 158 -4.98 7.85 7.54
C PHE A 158 -4.89 9.24 6.95
N TYR A 159 -4.43 9.31 5.70
CA TYR A 159 -4.61 10.48 4.85
C TYR A 159 -5.06 10.05 3.45
N LEU A 160 -5.71 10.97 2.75
CA LEU A 160 -6.16 10.77 1.39
C LEU A 160 -5.22 11.45 0.41
N LYS A 161 -4.89 10.76 -0.68
CA LYS A 161 -4.09 11.29 -1.78
C LYS A 161 -4.79 11.07 -3.11
N PHE A 162 -5.27 12.13 -3.72
CA PHE A 162 -5.92 12.08 -5.05
C PHE A 162 -4.95 12.54 -6.14
N VAL A 163 -4.91 11.81 -7.25
CA VAL A 163 -4.16 12.22 -8.44
C VAL A 163 -5.10 13.03 -9.33
N VAL A 164 -4.79 14.31 -9.52
CA VAL A 164 -5.56 15.25 -10.32
C VAL A 164 -4.79 15.54 -11.61
N THR A 165 -5.44 15.34 -12.75
CA THR A 165 -4.92 15.58 -14.10
C THR A 165 -5.64 16.73 -14.79
N ASP A 166 -6.93 16.92 -14.49
CA ASP A 166 -7.73 18.09 -14.90
C ASP A 166 -8.54 18.59 -13.71
N PRO A 167 -8.13 19.71 -13.07
CA PRO A 167 -8.82 20.24 -11.91
C PRO A 167 -10.32 20.51 -12.10
N LYS A 168 -10.76 20.86 -13.32
CA LYS A 168 -12.19 21.16 -13.58
C LYS A 168 -13.07 19.91 -13.58
N ARG A 169 -12.49 18.75 -13.87
CA ARG A 169 -13.20 17.47 -13.91
C ARG A 169 -12.98 16.65 -12.64
N ASP A 170 -11.76 16.65 -12.13
CA ASP A 170 -11.33 15.75 -11.06
C ASP A 170 -11.70 16.27 -9.67
N LEU A 171 -11.59 17.58 -9.40
CA LEU A 171 -11.90 18.12 -8.08
C LEU A 171 -13.38 17.99 -7.67
N PRO A 172 -14.37 18.14 -8.59
CA PRO A 172 -15.75 17.80 -8.27
C PRO A 172 -15.94 16.33 -7.85
N GLU A 173 -15.27 15.39 -8.52
CA GLU A 173 -15.33 13.96 -8.16
C GLU A 173 -14.68 13.70 -6.81
N VAL A 174 -13.55 14.36 -6.49
CA VAL A 174 -12.94 14.31 -5.15
C VAL A 174 -13.92 14.80 -4.09
N ALA A 175 -14.59 15.93 -4.36
CA ALA A 175 -15.57 16.51 -3.45
C ALA A 175 -16.74 15.54 -3.19
N GLU A 176 -17.26 14.89 -4.24
CA GLU A 176 -18.33 13.88 -4.16
C GLU A 176 -17.89 12.66 -3.34
N ILE A 177 -16.67 12.15 -3.55
CA ILE A 177 -16.11 11.05 -2.75
C ILE A 177 -16.03 11.45 -1.28
N CYS A 178 -15.52 12.65 -0.98
CA CYS A 178 -15.42 13.12 0.40
C CYS A 178 -16.79 13.26 1.06
N ASP A 179 -17.80 13.80 0.36
CA ASP A 179 -19.16 13.91 0.89
C ASP A 179 -19.79 12.53 1.12
N THR A 180 -19.61 11.60 0.18
CA THR A 180 -20.19 10.25 0.22
C THR A 180 -19.70 9.47 1.44
N TYR A 181 -18.41 9.57 1.76
CA TYR A 181 -17.78 8.79 2.83
C TYR A 181 -17.51 9.58 4.11
N GLY A 182 -17.91 10.86 4.15
CA GLY A 182 -17.71 11.73 5.31
C GLY A 182 -16.24 12.07 5.59
N PHE A 183 -15.40 12.10 4.55
CA PHE A 183 -14.00 12.47 4.70
C PHE A 183 -13.85 13.98 4.95
N PRO A 184 -12.91 14.39 5.84
CA PRO A 184 -12.69 15.79 6.12
C PRO A 184 -12.18 16.53 4.86
N ARG A 185 -12.67 17.75 4.68
CA ARG A 185 -12.17 18.71 3.69
C ARG A 185 -11.24 19.68 4.42
N HIS A 186 -9.97 19.66 4.10
CA HIS A 186 -8.97 20.59 4.63
C HIS A 186 -8.64 21.66 3.60
#